data_AF-A0A9E3WNZ8-F1
#
_entry.id   AF-A0A9E3WNZ8-F1
#
_cell.length_a   1.000
_cell.length_b   1.000
_cell.length_c   1.000
_cell.angle_alpha   90.00
_cell.angle_beta   90.00
_cell.angle_gamma   90.00
#
_symmetry.space_group_name_H-M   'P 1'
#
loop_
_entity.id
_entity.type
_entity.pdbx_description
1 polymer ?
#
loop_
_entity_poly.entity_id
_entity_poly.type
_entity_poly.pdbx_seq_one_letter_code
_entity_poly.pdbx_strand_id
1 'polypeptide(L)'
;MTDPSHPLFGQRFKVHSVTGGDTHSARVYVVFRGDHRLMILREATNLSVLERIAPRAKLSTSAVKEFLALVKEYELCRSAHVKSGRVSKRRAKKKSSPK
;
A
#
# COMPACT_ATOMS: atom_id res chain seq x y z
N MET A 1 -4.39 4.18 -18.64
CA MET A 1 -5.11 3.05 -19.25
C MET A 1 -4.08 1.97 -19.55
N THR A 2 -4.19 0.79 -18.92
CA THR A 2 -3.23 -0.33 -19.09
C THR A 2 -3.72 -1.26 -20.20
N ASP A 3 -2.90 -1.47 -21.24
CA ASP A 3 -3.20 -2.40 -22.35
C ASP A 3 -3.10 -3.86 -21.89
N PRO A 4 -4.18 -4.67 -21.99
CA PRO A 4 -4.16 -6.09 -21.65
C PRO A 4 -3.21 -6.94 -22.52
N SER A 5 -2.89 -6.47 -23.73
CA SER A 5 -1.97 -7.14 -24.65
C SER A 5 -0.50 -6.95 -24.27
N HIS A 6 -0.23 -6.08 -23.29
CA HIS A 6 1.13 -5.80 -22.86
C HIS A 6 1.72 -7.00 -22.10
N PRO A 7 2.96 -7.44 -22.39
CA PRO A 7 3.54 -8.64 -21.78
C PRO A 7 3.76 -8.56 -20.25
N LEU A 8 3.75 -7.34 -19.70
CA LEU A 8 3.81 -7.13 -18.24
C LEU A 8 2.42 -7.11 -17.58
N PHE A 9 1.33 -7.12 -18.34
CA PHE A 9 -0.03 -7.07 -17.82
C PHE A 9 -0.36 -8.37 -17.05
N GLY A 10 -0.94 -8.24 -15.85
CA GLY A 10 -1.27 -9.37 -14.98
C GLY A 10 -0.08 -10.06 -14.29
N GLN A 11 1.16 -9.68 -14.63
CA GLN A 11 2.36 -10.24 -14.03
C GLN A 11 2.64 -9.64 -12.65
N ARG A 12 3.24 -10.45 -11.76
CA ARG A 12 3.59 -10.04 -10.39
C ARG A 12 5.10 -9.98 -10.26
N PHE A 13 5.61 -8.83 -9.83
CA PHE A 13 7.04 -8.62 -9.62
C PHE A 13 7.32 -8.30 -8.15
N LYS A 14 8.50 -8.70 -7.67
CA LYS A 14 8.97 -8.33 -6.32
C LYS A 14 9.37 -6.86 -6.33
N VAL A 15 8.76 -6.06 -5.45
CA VAL A 15 9.12 -4.65 -5.30
C VAL A 15 10.51 -4.55 -4.69
N HIS A 16 11.40 -3.82 -5.35
CA HIS A 16 12.72 -3.48 -4.84
C HIS A 16 12.66 -2.18 -4.03
N SER A 17 12.08 -1.12 -4.60
CA SER A 17 11.96 0.19 -3.96
C SER A 17 10.83 1.01 -4.56
N VAL A 18 10.27 1.91 -3.76
CA VAL A 18 9.26 2.88 -4.19
C VAL A 18 9.81 4.27 -3.92
N THR A 19 9.76 5.14 -4.92
CA THR A 19 10.19 6.54 -4.78
C THR A 19 9.06 7.34 -4.16
N GLY A 20 9.37 8.14 -3.13
CA GLY A 20 8.42 9.10 -2.56
C GLY A 20 8.28 10.31 -3.47
N GLY A 21 7.03 10.69 -3.78
CA GLY A 21 6.67 11.82 -4.63
C GLY A 21 5.16 11.87 -4.80
N ASP A 22 4.66 12.97 -5.37
CA ASP A 22 3.24 13.15 -5.66
C ASP A 22 2.74 12.00 -6.55
N THR A 23 1.45 11.66 -6.46
CA THR A 23 0.87 10.44 -7.04
C THR A 23 1.18 10.25 -8.53
N HIS A 24 1.36 11.34 -9.28
CA HIS A 24 1.69 11.36 -10.72
C HIS A 24 3.18 11.19 -11.04
N SER A 25 4.06 11.31 -10.05
CA SER A 25 5.52 11.20 -10.21
C SER A 25 6.11 9.98 -9.50
N ALA A 26 5.30 9.29 -8.70
CA ALA A 26 5.72 8.13 -7.94
C ALA A 26 6.12 6.98 -8.87
N ARG A 27 7.36 6.51 -8.70
CA ARG A 27 7.96 5.42 -9.48
C ARG A 27 8.15 4.20 -8.59
N VAL A 28 7.84 3.03 -9.13
CA VAL A 28 8.05 1.72 -8.51
C VAL A 28 9.17 1.03 -9.25
N TYR A 29 10.19 0.60 -8.53
CA TYR A 29 11.25 -0.25 -9.06
C TYR A 29 10.99 -1.69 -8.65
N VAL A 30 10.92 -2.59 -9.62
CA VAL A 30 10.68 -4.01 -9.40
C VAL A 30 11.83 -4.86 -9.92
N VAL A 31 12.03 -6.02 -9.32
CA VAL A 31 13.01 -7.02 -9.76
C VAL A 31 12.45 -7.76 -10.98
N PHE A 32 13.24 -7.81 -12.05
CA PHE A 32 12.92 -8.45 -13.32
C PHE A 32 14.09 -9.35 -13.75
N ARG A 33 13.83 -10.59 -14.17
CA ARG A 33 14.84 -11.52 -14.73
C ARG A 33 16.18 -11.50 -13.98
N GLY A 34 16.20 -12.05 -12.76
CA GLY A 34 17.39 -12.04 -11.90
C GLY A 34 17.57 -10.68 -11.25
N ASP A 35 18.66 -9.97 -11.56
CA ASP A 35 19.03 -8.70 -10.93
C ASP A 35 18.64 -7.44 -11.72
N HIS A 36 17.95 -7.60 -12.86
CA HIS A 36 17.49 -6.44 -13.62
C HIS A 36 16.39 -5.70 -12.86
N ARG A 37 16.35 -4.38 -13.04
CA ARG A 37 15.35 -3.52 -12.41
C ARG A 37 14.51 -2.85 -13.48
N LEU A 38 13.20 -3.03 -13.38
CA LEU A 38 12.24 -2.28 -14.19
C LEU A 38 11.70 -1.12 -13.39
N MET A 39 11.70 0.06 -14.00
CA MET A 39 10.99 1.23 -13.51
C MET A 39 9.59 1.23 -14.10
N ILE A 40 8.58 1.24 -13.22
CA ILE A 40 7.17 1.28 -13.60
C ILE A 40 6.54 2.47 -12.90
N LEU A 41 5.70 3.22 -13.61
CA LEU A 41 4.92 4.28 -12.99
C LEU A 41 3.96 3.67 -11.97
N ARG A 42 3.83 4.29 -10.78
CA ARG A 42 2.97 3.77 -9.71
C ARG A 42 1.52 3.63 -10.18
N GLU A 43 1.02 4.54 -11.01
CA GLU A 43 -0.31 4.50 -11.65
C GLU A 43 -0.55 3.31 -12.58
N ALA A 44 0.50 2.69 -13.11
CA ALA A 44 0.44 1.50 -13.95
C ALA A 44 0.56 0.20 -13.13
N THR A 45 0.54 0.30 -11.80
CA THR A 45 0.64 -0.84 -10.88
C THR A 45 -0.56 -0.87 -9.95
N ASN A 46 -0.85 -2.01 -9.34
CA ASN A 46 -1.81 -2.11 -8.25
C ASN A 46 -1.37 -1.36 -6.96
N LEU A 47 -0.16 -0.79 -6.92
CA LEU A 47 0.34 0.04 -5.83
C LEU A 47 -0.07 1.52 -5.96
N SER A 48 -0.68 1.92 -7.08
CA SER A 48 -1.61 3.05 -7.05
C SER A 48 -2.83 2.59 -6.26
N VAL A 49 -2.64 2.42 -4.95
CA VAL A 49 -3.74 2.40 -3.98
C VAL A 49 -4.61 3.56 -4.39
N LEU A 50 -5.83 3.28 -4.86
CA LEU A 50 -7.11 3.73 -4.31
C LEU A 50 -7.12 5.16 -3.73
N GLU A 51 -6.26 6.04 -4.24
CA GLU A 51 -6.02 7.37 -3.73
C GLU A 51 -7.17 8.20 -4.28
N ARG A 52 -8.21 8.32 -3.46
CA ARG A 52 -9.24 9.37 -3.46
C ARG A 52 -10.56 9.09 -4.21
N ILE A 53 -10.68 8.07 -5.05
CA ILE A 53 -11.94 7.81 -5.80
C ILE A 53 -12.83 6.73 -5.16
N ALA A 54 -12.32 5.94 -4.21
CA ALA A 54 -13.26 5.18 -3.38
C ALA A 54 -14.14 6.23 -2.66
N PRO A 55 -15.46 6.30 -2.92
CA PRO A 55 -16.31 7.14 -2.10
C PRO A 55 -15.99 6.72 -0.67
N ARG A 56 -15.64 7.70 0.18
CA ARG A 56 -15.66 7.48 1.62
C ARG A 56 -17.10 7.14 1.93
N ALA A 57 -17.47 5.86 1.82
CA ALA A 57 -18.78 5.39 2.15
C ALA A 57 -18.95 5.78 3.60
N LYS A 58 -19.80 6.78 3.84
CA LYS A 58 -20.19 7.11 5.21
C LYS A 58 -20.85 5.83 5.70
N LEU A 59 -20.20 5.15 6.64
CA LEU A 59 -20.81 4.02 7.32
C LEU A 59 -22.06 4.56 8.01
N SER A 60 -23.22 4.31 7.42
CA SER A 60 -24.48 4.60 8.08
C SER A 60 -24.66 3.60 9.22
N THR A 61 -25.38 4.00 10.26
CA THR A 61 -25.76 3.10 11.35
C THR A 61 -26.52 1.87 10.84
N SER A 62 -27.25 1.96 9.73
CA SER A 62 -27.87 0.80 9.07
C SER A 62 -26.84 -0.16 8.47
N ALA A 63 -25.88 0.36 7.69
CA ALA A 63 -24.84 -0.46 7.06
C ALA A 63 -23.96 -1.18 8.09
N VAL A 64 -23.67 -0.53 9.23
CA VAL A 64 -22.93 -1.17 10.34
C VAL A 64 -23.76 -2.29 10.98
N LYS A 65 -25.07 -2.09 11.18
CA LYS A 65 -25.95 -3.12 11.73
C LYS A 65 -26.11 -4.30 10.78
N GLU A 66 -26.28 -4.05 9.48
CA GLU A 66 -26.33 -5.09 8.44
C GLU A 66 -25.02 -5.88 8.38
N PHE A 67 -23.88 -5.18 8.39
CA PHE A 67 -22.57 -5.84 8.45
C PHE A 67 -22.41 -6.71 9.69
N LEU A 68 -22.76 -6.20 10.88
CA LEU A 68 -22.70 -6.98 12.12
C LEU A 68 -23.69 -8.15 12.15
N ALA A 69 -24.83 -8.02 11.47
CA ALA A 69 -25.78 -9.12 11.28
C ALA A 69 -25.20 -10.22 10.37
N LEU A 70 -24.44 -9.84 9.34
CA LEU A 70 -23.77 -10.76 8.41
C LEU A 70 -22.54 -11.45 9.02
N VAL A 71 -21.81 -10.77 9.92
CA VAL A 71 -20.59 -11.30 10.56
C VAL A 71 -20.88 -12.35 11.65
N LYS A 72 -22.15 -12.76 11.82
CA LYS A 72 -22.58 -13.67 12.89
C LYS A 72 -22.01 -15.10 12.85
N GLU A 73 -21.12 -15.45 11.92
CA GLU A 73 -20.57 -16.81 11.82
C GLU A 73 -19.09 -16.85 11.44
N TYR A 74 -18.23 -16.06 12.08
CA TYR A 74 -16.78 -16.30 12.00
C TYR A 74 -16.20 -16.62 13.37
N GLU A 75 -15.67 -17.83 13.48
CA GLU A 75 -14.80 -18.26 14.57
C GLU A 75 -13.71 -17.21 14.82
N LEU A 76 -13.41 -16.95 16.10
CA LEU A 76 -12.33 -16.04 16.49
C LEU A 76 -11.02 -16.50 15.83
N CYS A 77 -10.54 -15.73 14.86
CA CYS A 77 -9.22 -15.97 14.25
C CYS A 77 -8.17 -16.00 15.35
N ARG A 78 -7.69 -17.20 15.71
CA ARG A 78 -6.58 -17.43 16.65
C ARG A 78 -5.25 -17.07 15.99
N SER A 79 -5.10 -15.84 15.49
CA SER A 79 -3.79 -15.35 15.06
C SER A 79 -3.09 -14.73 16.27
N ALA A 80 -2.03 -15.38 16.75
CA ALA A 80 -1.09 -14.72 17.64
C ALA A 80 -0.51 -13.52 16.87
N HIS A 81 -0.86 -12.30 17.29
CA HIS A 81 -0.32 -11.09 16.71
C HIS A 81 1.20 -11.05 16.91
N VAL A 82 1.96 -11.48 15.91
CA VAL A 82 3.38 -11.19 15.82
C VAL A 82 3.49 -9.70 15.51
N LYS A 83 4.08 -8.92 16.44
CA LYS A 83 4.33 -7.49 16.24
C LYS A 83 5.12 -7.31 14.94
N SER A 84 4.45 -6.88 13.88
CA SER A 84 5.09 -6.56 12.62
C SER A 84 5.63 -5.14 12.68
N GLY A 85 6.93 -5.01 12.39
CA GLY A 85 7.60 -3.71 12.28
C GLY A 85 8.51 -3.37 13.45
N ARG A 86 9.67 -2.78 13.14
CA ARG A 86 10.55 -2.16 14.13
C ARG A 86 9.99 -0.81 14.54
N VAL A 87 10.07 -0.50 15.83
CA VAL A 87 9.71 0.82 16.36
C VAL A 87 10.60 1.88 15.69
N SER A 88 9.97 2.83 15.00
CA SER A 88 10.63 3.99 14.42
C SER A 88 11.24 4.86 15.52
N LYS A 89 12.55 5.13 15.45
CA LYS A 89 13.22 6.07 16.37
C LYS A 89 12.97 7.50 15.90
N ARG A 90 12.34 8.32 16.75
CA ARG A 90 12.26 9.78 16.54
C ARG A 90 13.67 10.37 16.50
N ARG A 91 14.00 11.12 15.44
CA ARG A 91 15.24 11.91 15.38
C ARG A 91 15.14 13.03 16.42
N ALA A 92 15.94 12.96 17.49
CA ALA A 92 16.13 14.08 18.39
C ALA A 92 16.88 15.19 17.66
N LYS A 93 16.27 16.38 17.54
CA LYS A 93 16.96 17.58 17.06
C LYS A 93 18.05 17.93 18.08
N LYS A 94 19.32 17.84 17.69
CA LYS A 94 20.42 18.45 18.46
C LYS A 94 20.15 19.96 18.49
N LYS A 95 19.92 20.51 19.69
CA LYS A 95 19.91 21.96 19.90
C LYS A 95 21.32 22.47 19.63
N SER A 96 21.49 23.35 18.65
CA SER A 96 22.70 24.17 18.52
C SER A 96 22.67 25.21 19.65
N SER A 97 23.73 25.27 20.44
CA SER A 97 23.97 26.33 21.43
C SER A 97 24.28 27.65 20.71
N PRO A 98 23.80 28.80 21.23
CA PRO A 98 24.18 30.11 20.70
C PRO A 98 25.62 30.45 21.09
N LYS A 99 26.29 31.18 20.21
CA LYS A 99 27.62 31.76 20.41
C LYS A 99 27.49 33.15 21.02
#